data_AF-A0A950NA45-F1
#
_entry.id   AF-A0A950NA45-F1
#
_cell.length_a   1.000
_cell.length_b   1.000
_cell.length_c   1.000
_cell.angle_alpha   90.00
_cell.angle_beta   90.00
_cell.angle_gamma   90.00
#
_symmetry.space_group_name_H-M   'P 1'
#
loop_
_entity.id
_entity.type
_entity.pdbx_description
1 polymer ?
#
loop_
_entity_poly.entity_id
_entity_poly.type
_entity_poly.pdbx_seq_one_letter_code
_entity_poly.pdbx_strand_id
1 'polypeptide(L)'
;MRKPTLLIVAASIIGTLAIWVPGAISAGSPNDASYEPHLRASDFSTRVTNRYFPLPVGWTWVYKGIKEGKPQIDRVTVTSVTKRVAEGITARAITDVAKTPSGKLLEKTTDWYAQDKRGNVWYFGEKTAAYLPGGKIDRSGSWEAGVKDGEPGIIMLANPQIPDA
;
A
#
# COMPACT_ATOMS: atom_id res chain seq x y z
N MET A 1 -3.27 -16.25 -28.40
CA MET A 1 -1.88 -16.12 -27.88
C MET A 1 -1.93 -16.13 -26.35
N ARG A 2 -1.42 -17.18 -25.70
CA ARG A 2 -1.41 -17.33 -24.24
C ARG A 2 -0.19 -16.57 -23.69
N LYS A 3 -0.40 -15.54 -22.88
CA LYS A 3 0.70 -14.83 -22.19
C LYS A 3 1.28 -15.76 -21.11
N PRO A 4 2.62 -15.82 -20.93
CA PRO A 4 3.23 -16.67 -19.93
C PRO A 4 2.93 -16.11 -18.53
N THR A 5 2.33 -16.94 -17.67
CA THR A 5 2.15 -16.64 -16.25
C THR A 5 3.45 -16.98 -15.53
N LEU A 6 4.21 -15.95 -15.14
CA LEU A 6 5.37 -16.12 -14.28
C LEU A 6 4.88 -16.35 -12.84
N LEU A 7 4.98 -17.59 -12.35
CA LEU A 7 4.74 -17.94 -10.95
C LEU A 7 6.02 -17.65 -10.17
N ILE A 8 6.07 -16.50 -9.50
CA ILE A 8 7.04 -16.27 -8.42
C ILE A 8 6.39 -16.79 -7.15
N VAL A 9 6.88 -17.91 -6.62
CA VAL A 9 6.58 -18.33 -5.24
C VAL A 9 7.49 -17.49 -4.34
N ALA A 10 7.07 -16.26 -4.07
CA ALA A 10 7.60 -15.52 -2.94
C ALA A 10 6.84 -16.03 -1.71
N ALA A 11 7.57 -16.45 -0.67
CA ALA A 11 7.02 -16.53 0.68
C ALA A 11 6.74 -15.09 1.14
N SER A 12 5.65 -14.51 0.61
CA SER A 12 5.25 -13.16 0.91
C SER A 12 4.54 -13.16 2.26
N ILE A 13 5.25 -12.68 3.29
CA ILE A 13 4.62 -12.07 4.45
C ILE A 13 4.03 -10.73 3.97
N ILE A 14 2.97 -10.79 3.16
CA ILE A 14 1.99 -9.70 3.12
C ILE A 14 0.89 -10.16 4.06
N GLY A 15 1.25 -10.20 5.34
CA GLY A 15 0.27 -10.28 6.40
C GLY A 15 -0.36 -8.91 6.48
N THR A 16 -1.54 -8.70 5.90
CA THR A 16 -2.42 -7.61 6.34
C THR A 16 -2.98 -7.95 7.70
N LEU A 17 -2.12 -8.23 8.67
CA LEU A 17 -2.53 -8.05 10.05
C LEU A 17 -3.04 -6.60 10.12
N ALA A 18 -4.22 -6.42 10.70
CA ALA A 18 -4.38 -5.32 11.61
C ALA A 18 -3.34 -5.52 12.74
N ILE A 19 -2.05 -5.29 12.43
CA ILE A 19 -1.09 -4.88 13.42
C ILE A 19 -1.52 -3.43 13.60
N TRP A 20 -2.15 -3.13 14.73
CA TRP A 20 -1.96 -1.82 15.29
C TRP A 20 -0.45 -1.68 15.45
N VAL A 21 0.21 -1.04 14.48
CA VAL A 21 1.58 -0.60 14.64
C VAL A 21 1.41 0.76 15.31
N PRO A 22 1.60 0.88 16.63
CA PRO A 22 1.87 2.20 17.17
C PRO A 22 3.18 2.66 16.52
N GLY A 23 3.07 3.59 15.58
CA GLY A 23 4.19 4.18 14.87
C GLY A 23 4.81 3.24 13.83
N ALA A 24 4.56 3.54 12.55
CA ALA A 24 5.60 3.27 11.56
C ALA A 24 6.90 3.87 12.11
N ILE A 25 7.87 3.00 12.45
CA ILE A 25 9.16 3.44 12.95
C ILE A 25 9.90 4.02 11.75
N SER A 26 9.67 5.31 11.48
CA SER A 26 10.68 6.10 10.78
C SER A 26 11.95 5.99 11.62
N ALA A 27 13.09 5.74 10.98
CA ALA A 27 14.40 5.95 11.58
C ALA A 27 14.58 7.45 11.87
N GLY A 28 13.91 7.91 12.94
CA GLY A 28 14.01 9.26 13.47
C GLY A 28 15.21 9.31 14.41
N SER A 29 16.13 10.21 14.13
CA SER A 29 17.13 10.64 15.12
C SER A 29 16.41 11.12 16.39
N PRO A 30 17.01 10.96 17.58
CA PRO A 30 16.39 11.35 18.84
C PRO A 30 16.42 12.88 18.95
N ASN A 31 15.43 13.54 18.35
CA ASN A 31 15.04 14.91 18.65
C ASN A 31 13.55 15.03 18.34
N ASP A 32 12.81 15.43 19.37
CA ASP A 32 11.35 15.46 19.54
C ASP A 32 10.67 16.49 18.61
N ALA A 33 10.79 16.30 17.29
CA ALA A 33 10.00 16.99 16.29
C ALA A 33 8.88 16.05 15.86
N SER A 34 7.62 16.49 16.00
CA SER A 34 6.47 15.79 15.43
C SER A 34 6.74 15.51 13.94
N TYR A 35 6.55 14.28 13.50
CA TYR A 35 6.79 13.89 12.11
C TYR A 35 5.78 14.60 11.21
N GLU A 36 6.20 15.72 10.61
CA GLU A 36 5.34 16.50 9.73
C GLU A 36 6.09 16.80 8.43
N PRO A 37 6.05 15.89 7.45
CA PRO A 37 6.78 16.08 6.21
C PRO A 37 6.16 17.25 5.42
N HIS A 38 6.97 18.25 5.07
CA HIS A 38 6.53 19.32 4.19
C HIS A 38 6.47 18.85 2.72
N LEU A 39 5.27 18.49 2.26
CA LEU A 39 5.05 17.98 0.91
C LEU A 39 4.52 19.09 -0.02
N ARG A 40 5.04 19.14 -1.25
CA ARG A 40 4.53 20.03 -2.30
C ARG A 40 3.94 19.21 -3.43
N ALA A 41 2.67 19.42 -3.77
CA ALA A 41 1.99 18.67 -4.83
C ALA A 41 2.77 18.61 -6.17
N SER A 42 3.45 19.70 -6.54
CA SER A 42 4.26 19.78 -7.77
C SER A 42 5.46 18.85 -7.80
N ASP A 43 5.90 18.33 -6.65
CA ASP A 43 7.04 17.42 -6.55
C ASP A 43 6.62 15.96 -6.75
N PHE A 44 5.32 15.66 -6.93
CA PHE A 44 4.80 14.31 -7.00
C PHE A 44 4.24 13.93 -8.36
N SER A 45 4.31 12.63 -8.66
CA SER A 45 3.77 12.04 -9.88
C SER A 45 3.02 10.74 -9.59
N THR A 46 1.96 10.49 -10.37
CA THR A 46 1.22 9.21 -10.39
C THR A 46 1.92 8.14 -11.23
N ARG A 47 3.02 8.49 -11.90
CA ARG A 47 3.88 7.56 -12.65
C ARG A 47 4.98 7.05 -11.72
N VAL A 48 4.70 5.95 -11.03
CA VAL A 48 5.65 5.31 -10.12
C VAL A 48 6.56 4.36 -10.89
N THR A 49 7.81 4.78 -11.06
CA THR A 49 8.89 4.14 -11.84
C THR A 49 10.09 3.75 -10.99
N ASN A 50 10.00 3.87 -9.66
CA ASN A 50 11.00 3.43 -8.72
C ASN A 50 11.45 1.99 -9.05
N ARG A 51 12.78 1.76 -9.07
CA ARG A 51 13.38 0.49 -9.52
C ARG A 51 12.99 -0.70 -8.64
N TYR A 52 12.70 -0.46 -7.36
CA TYR A 52 12.38 -1.49 -6.38
C TYR A 52 10.87 -1.65 -6.16
N PHE A 53 10.07 -0.62 -6.43
CA PHE A 53 8.61 -0.64 -6.31
C PHE A 53 7.91 0.02 -7.51
N PRO A 54 8.06 -0.53 -8.74
CA PRO A 54 7.40 0.03 -9.91
C PRO A 54 5.89 -0.28 -9.91
N LEU A 55 5.05 0.72 -10.20
CA LEU A 55 3.58 0.55 -10.33
C LEU A 55 3.08 0.95 -11.72
N PRO A 56 3.43 0.18 -12.77
CA PRO A 56 2.89 0.39 -14.11
C PRO A 56 1.41 -0.01 -14.18
N VAL A 57 0.59 0.86 -14.77
CA VAL A 57 -0.86 0.67 -14.89
C VAL A 57 -1.19 -0.64 -15.61
N GLY A 58 -2.16 -1.37 -15.06
CA GLY A 58 -2.64 -2.64 -15.61
C GLY A 58 -1.88 -3.86 -15.09
N TRP A 59 -0.76 -3.69 -14.38
CA TRP A 59 -0.09 -4.82 -13.75
C TRP A 59 -0.95 -5.42 -12.64
N THR A 60 -0.87 -6.74 -12.53
CA THR A 60 -1.54 -7.51 -11.50
C THR A 60 -0.56 -8.50 -10.92
N TRP A 61 -0.47 -8.55 -9.60
CA TRP A 61 0.21 -9.60 -8.86
C TRP A 61 -0.83 -10.46 -8.15
N VAL A 62 -0.53 -11.75 -8.04
CA VAL A 62 -1.34 -12.69 -7.26
C VAL A 62 -0.45 -13.32 -6.22
N TYR A 63 -0.71 -13.02 -4.95
CA TYR A 63 0.00 -13.62 -3.83
C TYR A 63 -0.84 -14.75 -3.24
N LYS A 64 -0.16 -15.80 -2.79
CA LYS A 64 -0.77 -16.88 -2.03
C LYS A 64 -0.01 -16.99 -0.72
N GLY A 65 -0.73 -16.93 0.39
CA GLY A 65 -0.12 -16.89 1.71
C GLY A 65 -1.00 -17.52 2.77
N ILE A 66 -0.50 -17.50 3.99
CA ILE A 66 -1.24 -17.86 5.20
C ILE A 66 -1.35 -16.61 6.06
N LYS A 67 -2.57 -16.24 6.45
CA LYS A 67 -2.88 -15.16 7.37
C LYS A 67 -3.65 -15.73 8.55
N GLU A 68 -3.16 -15.54 9.77
CA GLU A 68 -3.78 -16.06 10.99
C GLU A 68 -4.09 -17.57 10.91
N GLY A 69 -3.14 -18.36 10.36
CA GLY A 69 -3.29 -19.81 10.17
C GLY A 69 -4.26 -20.22 9.05
N LYS A 70 -4.83 -19.28 8.29
CA LYS A 70 -5.76 -19.56 7.20
C LYS A 70 -5.15 -19.21 5.84
N PRO A 71 -5.32 -20.06 4.82
CA PRO A 71 -4.85 -19.75 3.47
C PRO A 71 -5.64 -18.60 2.85
N GLN A 72 -4.93 -17.76 2.10
CA GLN A 72 -5.44 -16.57 1.43
C GLN A 72 -4.81 -16.42 0.05
N ILE A 73 -5.57 -15.81 -0.87
CA ILE A 73 -5.12 -15.38 -2.19
C ILE A 73 -5.43 -13.89 -2.34
N ASP A 74 -4.40 -13.09 -2.60
CA ASP A 74 -4.48 -11.64 -2.76
C ASP A 74 -4.23 -11.27 -4.21
N ARG A 75 -5.07 -10.39 -4.76
CA ARG A 75 -4.92 -9.89 -6.14
C ARG A 75 -4.73 -8.39 -6.14
N VAL A 76 -3.47 -7.97 -6.17
CA VAL A 76 -3.07 -6.57 -6.21
C VAL A 76 -3.04 -6.09 -7.66
N THR A 77 -3.74 -5.01 -7.98
CA THR A 77 -3.84 -4.45 -9.34
C THR A 77 -3.53 -2.96 -9.36
N VAL A 78 -2.60 -2.55 -10.23
CA VAL A 78 -2.34 -1.12 -10.51
C VAL A 78 -3.42 -0.59 -11.43
N THR A 79 -4.25 0.34 -10.95
CA THR A 79 -5.37 0.86 -11.74
C THR A 79 -4.98 2.10 -12.54
N SER A 80 -5.79 2.48 -13.54
CA SER A 80 -5.68 3.78 -14.20
C SER A 80 -6.22 4.94 -13.35
N VAL A 81 -6.94 4.63 -12.26
CA VAL A 81 -7.61 5.59 -11.38
C VAL A 81 -6.59 6.33 -10.52
N THR A 82 -6.89 7.60 -10.25
CA THR A 82 -6.11 8.47 -9.37
C THR A 82 -7.03 9.16 -8.37
N LYS A 83 -6.48 9.60 -7.24
CA LYS A 83 -7.20 10.34 -6.20
C LYS A 83 -6.35 11.52 -5.73
N ARG A 84 -6.99 12.66 -5.46
CA ARG A 84 -6.35 13.77 -4.74
C ARG A 84 -6.34 13.45 -3.24
N VAL A 85 -5.17 13.50 -2.63
CA VAL A 85 -4.90 13.21 -1.21
C VAL A 85 -4.34 14.47 -0.51
N ALA A 86 -3.75 14.33 0.69
CA ALA A 86 -3.12 15.42 1.45
C ALA A 86 -2.24 16.36 0.60
N GLU A 87 -2.18 17.63 1.01
CA GLU A 87 -1.39 18.68 0.36
C GLU A 87 -1.66 18.87 -1.14
N GLY A 88 -2.81 18.38 -1.61
CA GLY A 88 -3.23 18.46 -3.01
C GLY A 88 -2.50 17.54 -3.97
N ILE A 89 -1.75 16.57 -3.45
CA ILE A 89 -1.04 15.56 -4.24
C ILE A 89 -2.06 14.67 -4.95
N THR A 90 -1.77 14.31 -6.20
CA THR A 90 -2.55 13.28 -6.91
C THR A 90 -1.80 11.97 -6.85
N ALA A 91 -2.44 10.95 -6.27
CA ALA A 91 -1.88 9.62 -6.07
C ALA A 91 -2.56 8.57 -6.97
N ARG A 92 -1.80 7.56 -7.36
CA ARG A 92 -2.23 6.36 -8.09
C ARG A 92 -3.01 5.44 -7.15
N ALA A 93 -4.19 5.00 -7.56
CA ALA A 93 -4.96 4.00 -6.83
C ALA A 93 -4.52 2.58 -7.22
N ILE A 94 -4.23 1.76 -6.21
CA ILE A 94 -3.94 0.32 -6.32
C ILE A 94 -5.06 -0.41 -5.61
N THR A 95 -5.59 -1.49 -6.20
CA THR A 95 -6.62 -2.29 -5.53
C THR A 95 -6.05 -3.61 -5.09
N ASP A 96 -6.27 -3.98 -3.83
CA ASP A 96 -6.06 -5.33 -3.33
C ASP A 96 -7.41 -6.00 -3.04
N VAL A 97 -7.51 -7.28 -3.38
CA VAL A 97 -8.69 -8.11 -3.13
C VAL A 97 -8.22 -9.45 -2.57
N ALA A 98 -8.42 -9.62 -1.26
CA ALA A 98 -8.11 -10.84 -0.54
C ALA A 98 -9.30 -11.81 -0.57
N LYS A 99 -9.04 -13.09 -0.88
CA LYS A 99 -10.04 -14.16 -0.87
C LYS A 99 -9.49 -15.43 -0.23
N THR A 100 -10.40 -16.27 0.27
CA THR A 100 -10.06 -17.67 0.59
C THR A 100 -9.76 -18.45 -0.71
N PRO A 101 -9.11 -19.62 -0.62
CA PRO A 101 -8.97 -20.52 -1.77
C PRO A 101 -10.31 -20.96 -2.39
N SER A 102 -11.38 -20.98 -1.59
CA SER A 102 -12.75 -21.26 -2.05
C SER A 102 -13.46 -20.05 -2.68
N GLY A 103 -12.78 -18.90 -2.79
CA GLY A 103 -13.30 -17.69 -3.45
C GLY A 103 -14.13 -16.77 -2.57
N LYS A 104 -14.28 -17.06 -1.26
CA LYS A 104 -14.95 -16.17 -0.32
C LYS A 104 -14.15 -14.88 -0.18
N LEU A 105 -14.81 -13.74 -0.31
CA LEU A 105 -14.19 -12.42 -0.12
C LEU A 105 -13.82 -12.21 1.35
N LEU A 106 -12.57 -11.82 1.59
CA LEU A 106 -12.04 -11.52 2.91
C LEU A 106 -11.84 -10.02 3.08
N GLU A 107 -11.28 -9.35 2.09
CA GLU A 107 -10.99 -7.92 2.16
C GLU A 107 -10.98 -7.29 0.76
N LYS A 108 -11.32 -6.01 0.70
CA LYS A 108 -11.04 -5.15 -0.44
C LYS A 108 -10.41 -3.86 0.04
N THR A 109 -9.29 -3.52 -0.57
CA THR A 109 -8.55 -2.31 -0.25
C THR A 109 -8.30 -1.48 -1.50
N THR A 110 -8.28 -0.16 -1.34
CA THR A 110 -7.77 0.76 -2.34
C THR A 110 -6.73 1.66 -1.70
N ASP A 111 -5.48 1.46 -2.10
CA ASP A 111 -4.29 2.10 -1.59
C ASP A 111 -3.87 3.26 -2.51
N TRP A 112 -3.33 4.34 -1.95
CA TRP A 112 -2.90 5.50 -2.72
C TRP A 112 -1.39 5.74 -2.62
N TYR A 113 -0.72 5.67 -3.77
CA TYR A 113 0.73 5.89 -3.86
C TYR A 113 1.08 7.02 -4.82
N ALA A 114 2.14 7.77 -4.52
CA ALA A 114 2.75 8.70 -5.46
C ALA A 114 4.28 8.65 -5.35
N GLN A 115 4.97 8.96 -6.43
CA GLN A 115 6.43 9.06 -6.43
C GLN A 115 6.85 10.52 -6.39
N ASP A 116 7.77 10.88 -5.51
CA ASP A 116 8.37 12.22 -5.47
C ASP A 116 9.45 12.39 -6.55
N LYS A 117 9.88 13.63 -6.79
CA LYS A 117 10.93 13.98 -7.77
C LYS A 117 12.30 13.38 -7.47
N ARG A 118 12.54 12.93 -6.22
CA ARG A 118 13.78 12.25 -5.82
C ARG A 118 13.72 10.75 -6.15
N GLY A 119 12.54 10.24 -6.47
CA GLY A 119 12.30 8.84 -6.81
C GLY A 119 11.75 8.01 -5.65
N ASN A 120 11.47 8.59 -4.49
CA ASN A 120 10.88 7.85 -3.37
C ASN A 120 9.39 7.62 -3.64
N VAL A 121 8.89 6.45 -3.25
CA VAL A 121 7.48 6.12 -3.31
C VAL A 121 6.87 6.38 -1.94
N TRP A 122 5.80 7.16 -1.94
CA TRP A 122 5.05 7.54 -0.76
C TRP A 122 3.70 6.83 -0.74
N TYR A 123 3.26 6.48 0.46
CA TYR A 123 1.97 5.89 0.76
C TYR A 123 1.11 6.91 1.51
N PHE A 124 -0.08 7.21 0.96
CA PHE A 124 -0.97 8.27 1.45
C PHE A 124 -2.23 7.74 2.12
N GLY A 125 -2.33 6.41 2.30
CA GLY A 125 -3.42 5.75 3.00
C GLY A 125 -4.23 4.80 2.13
N GLU A 126 -5.28 4.28 2.73
CA GLU A 126 -6.14 3.22 2.21
C GLU A 126 -7.61 3.43 2.52
N LYS A 127 -8.44 2.93 1.62
CA LYS A 127 -9.84 2.61 1.89
C LYS A 127 -10.03 1.11 1.96
N THR A 128 -10.25 0.61 3.16
CA THR A 128 -10.29 -0.82 3.48
C THR A 128 -11.70 -1.26 3.88
N ALA A 129 -12.10 -2.44 3.41
CA ALA A 129 -13.33 -3.12 3.80
C ALA A 129 -13.05 -4.61 4.03
N ALA A 130 -12.98 -5.01 5.29
CA ALA A 130 -12.86 -6.40 5.72
C ALA A 130 -14.25 -7.03 5.87
N TYR A 131 -14.44 -8.21 5.29
CA TYR A 131 -15.71 -8.94 5.25
C TYR A 131 -15.71 -10.06 6.29
N LEU A 132 -16.31 -9.76 7.43
CA LEU A 132 -16.32 -10.62 8.61
C LEU A 132 -17.45 -11.68 8.55
N PRO A 133 -17.39 -12.72 9.39
CA PRO A 133 -18.50 -13.64 9.58
C PRO A 133 -19.81 -12.92 9.92
N GLY A 134 -20.94 -13.50 9.51
CA GLY A 134 -22.27 -12.89 9.73
C GLY A 134 -22.59 -11.69 8.84
N GLY A 135 -21.77 -11.39 7.83
CA GLY A 135 -22.02 -10.31 6.87
C GLY A 135 -21.62 -8.92 7.36
N LYS A 136 -21.00 -8.81 8.55
CA LYS A 136 -20.44 -7.54 9.04
C LYS A 136 -19.29 -7.09 8.15
N ILE A 137 -19.25 -5.79 7.84
CA ILE A 137 -18.13 -5.16 7.14
C ILE A 137 -17.41 -4.23 8.11
N ASP A 138 -16.13 -4.50 8.36
CA ASP A 138 -15.27 -3.62 9.13
C ASP A 138 -14.47 -2.72 8.18
N ARG A 139 -14.39 -1.42 8.52
CA ARG A 139 -13.65 -0.41 7.76
C ARG A 139 -12.64 0.33 8.63
N SER A 140 -12.43 -0.13 9.86
CA SER A 140 -11.52 0.49 10.84
C SER A 140 -10.08 0.60 10.36
N GLY A 141 -9.65 -0.26 9.42
CA GLY A 141 -8.33 -0.16 8.78
C GLY A 141 -8.18 1.00 7.80
N SER A 142 -9.27 1.67 7.39
CA SER A 142 -9.16 2.81 6.47
C SER A 142 -8.52 4.02 7.15
N TRP A 143 -7.56 4.65 6.47
CA TRP A 143 -6.96 5.91 6.89
C TRP A 143 -6.51 6.70 5.67
N GLU A 144 -6.33 8.01 5.84
CA GLU A 144 -5.88 8.89 4.76
C GLU A 144 -5.00 9.99 5.34
N ALA A 145 -3.91 10.28 4.64
CA ALA A 145 -3.04 11.39 5.01
C ALA A 145 -3.84 12.71 5.13
N GLY A 146 -3.57 13.49 6.18
CA GLY A 146 -4.26 14.76 6.46
C GLY A 146 -5.68 14.60 7.02
N VAL A 147 -6.16 13.37 7.27
CA VAL A 147 -7.45 13.10 7.92
C VAL A 147 -7.21 12.51 9.30
N LYS A 148 -7.71 13.17 10.36
CA LYS A 148 -7.55 12.72 11.76
C LYS A 148 -6.08 12.37 12.09
N ASP A 149 -5.17 13.28 11.74
CA ASP A 149 -3.72 13.13 11.96
C ASP A 149 -3.08 11.92 11.26
N GLY A 150 -3.71 11.40 10.20
CA GLY A 150 -3.07 10.43 9.33
C GLY A 150 -1.86 11.05 8.64
N GLU A 151 -0.70 10.42 8.75
CA GLU A 151 0.55 10.93 8.20
C GLU A 151 1.04 10.05 7.04
N PRO A 152 1.45 10.63 5.89
CA PRO A 152 1.99 9.86 4.79
C PRO A 152 3.42 9.42 5.09
N GLY A 153 3.82 8.26 4.57
CA GLY A 153 5.15 7.69 4.77
C GLY A 153 5.83 7.30 3.46
N ILE A 154 7.16 7.22 3.47
CA ILE A 154 7.91 6.62 2.36
C ILE A 154 7.80 5.09 2.50
N ILE A 155 7.17 4.44 1.53
CA ILE A 155 7.09 2.97 1.46
C ILE A 155 8.31 2.37 0.75
N MET A 156 8.98 3.15 -0.10
CA MET A 156 10.18 2.71 -0.80
C MET A 156 11.08 3.89 -1.15
N LEU A 157 12.34 3.85 -0.70
CA LEU A 157 13.34 4.85 -1.05
C LEU A 157 13.74 4.75 -2.52
N ALA A 158 14.18 5.88 -3.10
CA ALA A 158 14.76 5.90 -4.44
C ALA A 158 16.07 5.09 -4.52
N ASN A 159 16.85 5.15 -3.44
CA ASN A 159 18.16 4.52 -3.33
C ASN A 159 18.37 3.96 -1.90
N PRO A 160 17.66 2.88 -1.53
CA PRO A 160 17.78 2.28 -0.20
C PRO A 160 19.22 1.81 0.05
N GLN A 161 19.76 2.12 1.22
CA GLN A 161 21.04 1.66 1.73
C GLN A 161 20.84 0.59 2.80
N ILE A 162 21.92 -0.02 3.28
CA ILE A 162 21.87 -0.87 4.47
C ILE A 162 22.29 0.00 5.67
N PRO A 163 21.53 0.08 6.78
CA PRO A 163 20.25 -0.59 7.06
C PRO A 163 19.03 0.34 6.90
N ASP A 164 18.57 0.56 5.68
CA ASP A 164 17.25 1.15 5.41
C ASP A 164 16.26 0.00 5.20
N ALA A 165 15.70 -0.55 6.29
CA ALA A 165 14.68 -1.58 6.28
C ALA A 165 13.66 -1.35 7.40
#